data_AF-A0A2V8CB17-F1
#
_entry.id   AF-A0A2V8CB17-F1
#
_cell.length_a   1.000
_cell.length_b   1.000
_cell.length_c   1.000
_cell.angle_alpha   90.00
_cell.angle_beta   90.00
_cell.angle_gamma   90.00
#
_symmetry.space_group_name_H-M   'P 1'
#
loop_
_entity.id
_entity.type
_entity.pdbx_description
1 polymer ?
#
loop_
_entity_poly.entity_id
_entity_poly.type
_entity_poly.pdbx_seq_one_letter_code
_entity_poly.pdbx_strand_id
1 'polypeptide(L)'
;MIGRELYAHADAPERFYMIGAMGLAASIGLGLALVQPARTVVVLDGDGNVLMNMGTLASVAAAAAPNFFHVVFDNAAHGSTGGQRTISDRVPLERVAGAAGYRRALRVREA
;
A
#
# COMPACT_ATOMS: atom_id res chain seq x y z
N MET A 1 3.35 -4.50 10.93
CA MET A 1 4.13 -5.76 11.09
C MET A 1 4.45 -6.46 9.76
N ILE A 2 3.82 -6.04 8.65
CA ILE A 2 3.96 -6.62 7.30
C ILE A 2 5.40 -6.94 6.90
N GLY A 3 6.32 -5.98 6.99
CA GLY A 3 7.72 -6.19 6.57
C GLY A 3 8.44 -7.28 7.36
N ARG A 4 8.20 -7.38 8.67
CA ARG A 4 8.83 -8.39 9.53
C ARG A 4 8.29 -9.79 9.22
N GLU A 5 6.98 -9.92 9.04
CA GLU A 5 6.34 -11.20 8.71
C GLU A 5 6.78 -11.68 7.33
N LEU A 6 6.82 -10.79 6.33
CA LEU A 6 7.29 -11.16 4.99
C LEU A 6 8.77 -11.61 5.02
N TYR A 7 9.63 -10.90 5.75
CA TYR A 7 11.03 -11.29 5.91
C TYR A 7 11.18 -12.68 6.55
N ALA A 8 10.41 -12.95 7.61
CA ALA A 8 10.48 -14.22 8.33
C ALA A 8 9.99 -15.41 7.49
N HIS A 9 8.98 -15.22 6.62
CA HIS A 9 8.33 -16.32 5.90
C HIS A 9 8.79 -16.48 4.45
N ALA A 10 9.26 -15.40 3.83
CA ALA A 10 9.66 -15.40 2.44
C ALA A 10 10.63 -14.24 2.21
N ASP A 11 11.88 -14.36 2.63
CA ASP A 11 12.91 -13.40 2.25
C ASP A 11 13.39 -13.61 0.81
N ALA A 12 13.74 -12.53 0.10
CA ALA A 12 14.36 -12.59 -1.22
C ALA A 12 15.01 -11.25 -1.63
N PRO A 13 15.99 -11.25 -2.55
CA PRO A 13 16.63 -10.03 -3.06
C PRO A 13 15.67 -9.00 -3.67
N GLU A 14 14.52 -9.44 -4.20
CA GLU A 14 13.51 -8.59 -4.81
C GLU A 14 12.57 -7.92 -3.78
N ARG A 15 12.71 -8.25 -2.49
CA ARG A 15 11.85 -7.74 -1.42
C ARG A 15 12.54 -6.60 -0.69
N PHE A 16 12.00 -5.41 -0.86
CA PHE A 16 12.45 -4.22 -0.14
C PHE A 16 11.59 -3.99 1.10
N TYR A 17 12.20 -4.14 2.28
CA TYR A 17 11.54 -3.90 3.56
C TYR A 17 11.75 -2.45 3.99
N MET A 18 10.77 -1.60 3.69
CA MET A 18 10.81 -0.19 4.07
C MET A 18 10.66 -0.04 5.60
N ILE A 19 11.66 0.58 6.24
CA ILE A 19 11.68 0.86 7.69
C ILE A 19 11.78 2.38 7.90
N GLY A 20 11.06 2.91 8.90
CA GLY A 20 11.21 4.31 9.33
C GLY A 20 10.52 5.36 8.44
N ALA A 21 9.71 4.94 7.47
CA ALA A 21 9.12 5.82 6.45
C ALA A 21 7.62 5.53 6.25
N MET A 22 6.82 5.58 7.32
CA MET A 22 5.39 5.29 7.25
C MET A 22 4.68 6.16 6.20
N GLY A 23 3.82 5.55 5.39
CA GLY A 23 3.09 6.21 4.30
C GLY A 23 3.88 6.41 3.00
N LEU A 24 5.16 6.04 2.92
CA LEU A 24 5.95 6.20 1.69
C LEU A 24 6.03 4.95 0.81
N ALA A 25 5.49 3.81 1.26
CA ALA A 25 5.58 2.53 0.56
C ALA A 25 5.03 2.62 -0.88
N ALA A 26 3.83 3.21 -1.03
CA ALA A 26 3.20 3.39 -2.33
C ALA A 26 3.98 4.34 -3.24
N SER A 27 4.60 5.41 -2.69
CA SER A 27 5.39 6.36 -3.48
C SER A 27 6.68 5.71 -4.01
N ILE A 28 7.36 4.94 -3.17
CA ILE A 28 8.56 4.17 -3.56
C ILE A 28 8.20 3.13 -4.62
N GLY A 29 7.13 2.36 -4.38
CA GLY A 29 6.67 1.35 -5.33
C GLY A 29 6.25 1.95 -6.67
N LEU A 30 5.61 3.12 -6.68
CA LEU A 30 5.25 3.81 -7.91
C LEU A 30 6.51 4.22 -8.69
N GLY A 31 7.51 4.77 -8.00
CA GLY A 31 8.80 5.10 -8.60
C GLY A 31 9.44 3.88 -9.27
N LEU A 32 9.49 2.75 -8.57
CA LEU A 32 10.00 1.48 -9.13
C LEU A 32 9.19 1.01 -10.34
N ALA A 33 7.86 1.09 -10.30
CA ALA A 33 7.01 0.66 -11.39
C ALA A 33 7.26 1.48 -12.66
N LEU A 34 7.51 2.79 -12.51
CA LEU A 34 7.82 3.70 -13.60
C LEU A 34 9.22 3.44 -14.20
N VAL A 35 10.24 3.20 -13.37
CA VAL A 35 11.61 2.98 -13.88
C VAL A 35 11.88 1.54 -14.33
N GLN A 36 11.06 0.58 -13.91
CA GLN A 36 11.17 -0.83 -14.30
C GLN A 36 9.85 -1.36 -14.90
N PRO A 37 9.43 -0.87 -16.08
CA PRO A 37 8.13 -1.20 -16.66
C PRO A 37 7.95 -2.70 -17.00
N ALA A 38 9.04 -3.45 -17.16
CA ALA A 38 9.02 -4.89 -17.42
C ALA A 38 8.82 -5.75 -16.16
N ARG A 39 8.93 -5.17 -14.95
CA ARG A 39 8.74 -5.90 -13.70
C ARG A 39 7.42 -5.54 -13.05
N THR A 40 6.78 -6.54 -12.46
CA THR A 40 5.60 -6.30 -11.61
C THR A 40 6.04 -5.79 -10.26
N VAL A 41 5.46 -4.67 -9.82
CA VAL A 41 5.74 -4.07 -8.51
C VAL A 41 4.51 -4.22 -7.63
N VAL A 42 4.66 -4.95 -6.53
CA VAL A 42 3.61 -5.15 -5.53
C VAL A 42 4.00 -4.44 -4.25
N VAL A 43 3.19 -3.47 -3.85
CA VAL A 43 3.31 -2.75 -2.58
C VAL A 43 2.38 -3.39 -1.57
N LEU A 44 2.96 -3.93 -0.49
CA LEU A 44 2.22 -4.39 0.67
C LEU A 44 2.20 -3.28 1.71
N ASP A 45 1.01 -2.77 2.02
CA ASP A 45 0.84 -1.59 2.86
C ASP A 45 -0.20 -1.80 3.95
N GLY A 46 -0.21 -0.92 4.95
CA GLY A 46 -1.23 -0.86 5.98
C GLY A 46 -2.20 0.28 5.76
N ASP A 47 -3.44 0.13 6.21
CA ASP A 47 -4.43 1.20 6.25
C ASP A 47 -3.90 2.50 6.87
N GLY A 48 -3.23 2.42 8.01
CA GLY A 48 -2.66 3.59 8.67
C GLY A 48 -1.59 4.30 7.84
N ASN A 49 -0.81 3.56 7.05
CA ASN A 49 0.19 4.15 6.16
C ASN A 49 -0.47 4.88 4.98
N VAL A 50 -1.49 4.27 4.37
CA VAL A 50 -2.25 4.91 3.28
C VAL A 50 -2.88 6.21 3.79
N LEU A 51 -3.45 6.19 4.99
CA LEU A 51 -4.03 7.38 5.63
C LEU A 51 -2.99 8.48 5.89
N MET A 52 -1.76 8.13 6.26
CA MET A 52 -0.68 9.10 6.48
C MET A 52 -0.24 9.82 5.20
N ASN A 53 -0.44 9.22 4.03
CA ASN A 53 -0.02 9.80 2.75
C ASN A 53 -1.02 9.52 1.63
N MET A 54 -2.26 9.95 1.83
CA MET A 54 -3.32 9.78 0.85
C MET A 54 -3.04 10.49 -0.48
N GLY A 55 -2.22 11.55 -0.48
CA GLY A 55 -1.82 12.26 -1.71
C GLY A 55 -1.16 11.35 -2.75
N THR A 56 -0.49 10.27 -2.30
CA THR A 56 0.10 9.29 -3.21
C THR A 56 -0.93 8.56 -4.07
N LEU A 57 -2.18 8.43 -3.62
CA LEU A 57 -3.23 7.80 -4.42
C LEU A 57 -3.49 8.59 -5.72
N ALA A 58 -3.46 9.92 -5.64
CA ALA A 58 -3.60 10.77 -6.83
C ALA A 58 -2.40 10.59 -7.79
N SER A 59 -1.18 10.50 -7.25
CA SER A 59 0.02 10.24 -8.06
C SER A 59 -0.03 8.89 -8.76
N VAL A 60 -0.46 7.83 -8.07
CA VAL A 60 -0.63 6.49 -8.66
C VAL A 60 -1.69 6.53 -9.77
N ALA A 61 -2.83 7.17 -9.52
CA ALA A 61 -3.89 7.29 -10.51
C ALA A 61 -3.43 8.05 -11.76
N ALA A 62 -2.74 9.18 -11.58
CA ALA A 62 -2.22 10.00 -12.69
C ALA A 62 -1.17 9.26 -13.51
N ALA A 63 -0.27 8.51 -12.86
CA ALA A 63 0.75 7.72 -13.54
C ALA A 63 0.19 6.49 -14.27
N ALA A 64 -0.91 5.92 -13.75
CA ALA A 64 -1.64 4.78 -14.32
C ALA A 64 -0.75 3.57 -14.74
N ALA A 65 0.37 3.35 -14.03
CA ALA A 65 1.36 2.34 -14.39
C ALA A 65 0.73 0.93 -14.45
N PRO A 66 0.85 0.20 -15.58
CA PRO A 66 0.20 -1.09 -15.79
C PRO A 66 0.66 -2.19 -14.84
N ASN A 67 1.89 -2.07 -14.35
CA ASN A 67 2.63 -3.04 -13.55
C ASN A 67 2.64 -2.74 -12.05
N PHE A 68 1.87 -1.75 -11.58
CA PHE A 68 1.81 -1.37 -10.16
C PHE A 68 0.57 -1.98 -9.47
N PHE A 69 0.79 -2.66 -8.35
CA PHE A 69 -0.24 -3.26 -7.51
C PHE A 69 -0.08 -2.77 -6.07
N HIS A 70 -1.15 -2.26 -5.47
CA HIS A 70 -1.16 -1.77 -4.09
C HIS A 70 -2.13 -2.60 -3.26
N VAL A 71 -1.58 -3.45 -2.40
CA VAL A 71 -2.33 -4.34 -1.50
C VAL A 71 -2.30 -3.73 -0.11
N VAL A 72 -3.47 -3.39 0.41
CA VAL A 72 -3.62 -2.73 1.71
C VAL A 72 -4.26 -3.69 2.69
N PHE A 73 -3.53 -4.02 3.76
CA PHE A 73 -4.06 -4.75 4.90
C PHE A 73 -4.75 -3.75 5.84
N ASP A 74 -6.06 -3.89 5.96
CA ASP A 74 -6.90 -2.97 6.73
C ASP A 74 -7.49 -3.65 7.95
N ASN A 75 -6.83 -3.45 9.09
CA ASN A 75 -7.27 -3.91 10.40
C ASN A 75 -7.74 -2.75 11.29
N ALA A 76 -7.95 -1.57 10.71
CA ALA A 76 -8.30 -0.34 11.41
C ALA A 76 -7.38 0.05 12.58
N ALA A 77 -6.09 -0.31 12.52
CA ALA A 77 -5.15 -0.07 13.61
C ALA A 77 -3.68 0.03 13.18
N HIS A 78 -2.92 0.91 13.85
CA HIS A 78 -1.47 0.94 13.79
C HIS A 78 -0.85 -0.24 14.57
N GLY A 79 -0.93 -1.45 14.01
CA GLY A 79 -0.51 -2.69 14.67
C GLY A 79 0.97 -2.74 15.08
N SER A 80 1.85 -1.91 14.50
CA SER A 80 3.28 -1.85 14.86
C SER A 80 3.60 -0.94 16.04
N THR A 81 2.71 -0.03 16.43
CA THR A 81 2.99 1.02 17.44
C THR A 81 2.17 0.87 18.72
N GLY A 82 1.45 -0.26 18.87
CA GLY A 82 0.60 -0.52 20.04
C GLY A 82 -0.90 -0.62 19.75
N GLY A 83 -1.31 -0.66 18.48
CA GLY A 83 -2.71 -0.94 18.11
C GLY A 83 -3.64 0.26 18.21
N GLN A 84 -3.11 1.48 18.12
CA GLN A 84 -3.91 2.70 18.06
C GLN A 84 -4.85 2.62 16.86
N ARG A 85 -6.13 2.90 17.07
CA ARG A 85 -7.12 2.87 15.99
C ARG A 85 -6.77 3.87 14.91
N THR A 86 -6.92 3.44 13.66
CA THR A 86 -6.92 4.32 12.50
C THR A 86 -8.37 4.74 12.21
N ILE A 87 -8.58 5.52 11.15
CA ILE A 87 -9.91 5.97 10.71
C ILE A 87 -10.44 5.20 9.50
N SER A 88 -9.79 4.09 9.11
CA SER A 88 -10.20 3.29 7.94
C SER A 88 -11.52 2.53 8.15
N ASP A 89 -11.98 2.44 9.40
CA ASP A 89 -13.33 1.99 9.78
C ASP A 89 -14.43 2.90 9.21
N ARG A 90 -14.11 4.18 9.01
CA ARG A 90 -15.03 5.21 8.48
C ARG A 90 -14.63 5.68 7.08
N VAL A 91 -13.36 5.57 6.72
CA VAL A 91 -12.81 5.99 5.43
C VAL A 91 -12.51 4.75 4.58
N PRO A 92 -13.44 4.32 3.70
CA PRO A 92 -13.23 3.14 2.85
C PRO A 92 -12.16 3.42 1.79
N LEU A 93 -10.94 2.93 2.03
CA LEU A 93 -9.75 3.22 1.23
C LEU A 93 -9.91 2.81 -0.25
N GLU A 94 -10.62 1.73 -0.53
CA GLU A 94 -10.93 1.28 -1.90
C GLU A 94 -11.76 2.31 -2.67
N ARG A 95 -12.69 2.99 -1.98
CA ARG A 95 -13.52 4.03 -2.59
C ARG A 95 -12.73 5.30 -2.78
N VAL A 96 -11.86 5.65 -1.83
CA VAL A 96 -10.94 6.79 -1.95
C VAL A 96 -10.00 6.59 -3.13
N ALA A 97 -9.38 5.41 -3.25
CA ALA A 97 -8.52 5.07 -4.38
C ALA A 97 -9.28 5.11 -5.72
N GLY A 98 -10.51 4.57 -5.75
CA GLY A 98 -11.38 4.64 -6.92
C GLY A 98 -11.70 6.10 -7.31
N ALA A 99 -12.07 6.94 -6.35
CA ALA A 99 -12.34 8.36 -6.58
C ALA A 99 -11.10 9.16 -7.00
N ALA A 100 -9.90 8.76 -6.55
CA ALA A 100 -8.63 9.33 -7.00
C ALA A 100 -8.30 8.98 -8.45
N GLY A 101 -8.92 7.94 -9.02
CA GLY A 101 -8.74 7.52 -10.42
C GLY A 101 -7.97 6.20 -10.59
N TYR A 102 -7.87 5.36 -9.55
CA TYR A 102 -7.32 4.01 -9.73
C TYR A 102 -8.12 3.25 -10.79
N ARG A 103 -7.42 2.65 -11.76
CA ARG A 103 -8.04 1.83 -12.82
C ARG A 103 -8.90 0.69 -12.25
N ARG A 104 -8.50 0.14 -11.09
CA ARG A 104 -9.25 -0.87 -10.34
C ARG A 104 -8.95 -0.72 -8.86
N ALA A 105 -9.99 -0.60 -8.04
CA ALA A 105 -9.90 -0.63 -6.58
C ALA A 105 -11.02 -1.52 -6.04
N LEU A 106 -10.66 -2.52 -5.24
CA LEU A 106 -11.59 -3.50 -4.69
C LEU A 106 -11.26 -3.75 -3.22
N ARG A 107 -12.29 -3.96 -2.41
CA ARG A 107 -12.15 -4.48 -1.06
C ARG A 107 -12.57 -5.95 -1.05
N VAL A 108 -11.66 -6.79 -0.56
CA VAL A 108 -11.91 -8.22 -0.36
C VAL A 108 -12.18 -8.44 1.13
N ARG A 109 -13.15 -9.29 1.44
CA ARG A 109 -13.47 -9.74 2.80
C ARG A 109 -13.48 -11.27 2.79
N GLU A 110 -13.17 -11.88 3.93
CA GLU A 110 -13.48 -13.30 4.12
C GLU A 110 -15.00 -13.51 4.04
N ALA A 111 -15.40 -14.70 3.57
CA ALA A 111 -16.78 -15.10 3.39
C ALA A 111 -17.46 -15.45 4.72
#